data_AF-A0AAX4ML79-F1
#
_entry.id   AF-A0AAX4ML79-F1
#
_cell.length_a   1.000
_cell.length_b   1.000
_cell.length_c   1.000
_cell.angle_alpha   90.00
_cell.angle_beta   90.00
_cell.angle_gamma   90.00
#
_symmetry.space_group_name_H-M   'P 1'
#
loop_
_entity.id
_entity.type
_entity.pdbx_description
1 polymer ?
#
loop_
_entity_poly.entity_id
_entity_poly.type
_entity_poly.pdbx_seq_one_letter_code
_entity_poly.pdbx_strand_id
1 'polypeptide(L)'
;MRVAAYEAPQGEIETALAAIWAELLGIERVGRHDNFFELGGHSLLAVQLMERLRRLSLGVGVRTLFARPVLCDLAASLGSHREVAVPANLIGEQSTAITPQMLPLIELVQPEIDRIVSTVPGGVGNIQDIYGLSPLQDGILFHHLLASRGDPYLLVSQMVFADRGVLDRYLAAVQQVVDRHDILRTTFVWEGLSSPAQVVWRKAPLEVREVELDEDGGPGSEQLKRRFDPRQYRIDLGRAPLLRIVIAREPGSTRWLLLELQHHLIGDHTTLEIMHAEVRAVLEGRGHELAAPQPFRNLVAQARLGMDAKAHEAFFRSMLADIDEPTLPFGLSQVHGDGSGVGEAHRMLPQALNERLRQQARRLGVSLASLCHLAWAQVVALSSGRRAGGVRHGAVRPHACRCRRRPCHGLVHQHLAHPARPGRDWS
;
A
#
# COMPACT_ATOMS: atom_id res chain seq x y z
N MET A 1 28.99 -14.98 22.95
CA MET A 1 27.77 -14.15 22.87
C MET A 1 27.91 -13.09 23.94
N ARG A 2 28.30 -11.85 23.59
CA ARG A 2 28.25 -10.76 24.58
C ARG A 2 26.80 -10.29 24.62
N VAL A 3 26.04 -10.80 25.58
CA VAL A 3 24.86 -10.10 26.05
C VAL A 3 25.41 -8.79 26.61
N ALA A 4 25.14 -7.66 25.96
CA ALA A 4 25.41 -6.37 26.59
C ALA A 4 24.70 -6.42 27.96
N ALA A 5 25.44 -6.16 29.05
CA ALA A 5 24.84 -6.19 30.37
C ALA A 5 23.65 -5.23 30.37
N TYR A 6 22.49 -5.71 30.83
CA TYR A 6 21.27 -4.90 30.82
C TYR A 6 21.53 -3.60 31.58
N GLU A 7 21.35 -2.48 30.89
CA GLU A 7 21.35 -1.16 31.46
C GLU A 7 20.00 -0.50 31.13
N ALA A 8 19.35 0.07 32.15
CA ALA A 8 18.02 0.62 32.02
C ALA A 8 18.01 1.85 31.09
N PRO A 9 16.93 2.07 30.32
CA PRO A 9 16.69 3.31 29.59
C PRO A 9 16.79 4.54 30.49
N GLN A 10 17.44 5.60 30.01
CA GLN A 10 17.65 6.84 30.76
C GLN A 10 16.81 8.00 30.20
N GLY A 11 16.07 8.67 31.07
CA GLY A 11 15.21 9.80 30.70
C GLY A 11 13.92 9.39 29.97
N GLU A 12 13.08 10.38 29.68
CA GLU A 12 11.72 10.15 29.17
C GLU A 12 11.73 9.54 27.76
N ILE A 13 12.64 9.99 26.89
CA ILE A 13 12.70 9.56 25.49
C ILE A 13 13.16 8.10 25.38
N GLU A 14 14.26 7.71 26.05
CA GLU A 14 14.71 6.32 26.03
C GLU A 14 13.63 5.39 26.64
N THR A 15 12.98 5.81 27.73
CA THR A 15 11.92 5.03 28.40
C THR A 15 10.71 4.81 27.50
N ALA A 16 10.23 5.87 26.83
CA ALA A 16 9.12 5.76 25.89
C ALA A 16 9.50 4.88 24.69
N LEU A 17 10.72 5.03 24.17
CA LEU A 17 11.22 4.21 23.06
C LEU A 17 11.32 2.73 23.45
N ALA A 18 11.84 2.43 24.64
CA ALA A 18 11.95 1.07 25.18
C ALA A 18 10.58 0.40 25.34
N ALA A 19 9.59 1.12 25.85
CA ALA A 19 8.23 0.61 25.99
C ALA A 19 7.59 0.27 24.63
N ILE A 20 7.80 1.13 23.62
CA ILE A 20 7.33 0.86 22.27
C ILE A 20 8.02 -0.37 21.67
N TRP A 21 9.34 -0.51 21.86
CA TRP A 21 10.09 -1.67 21.37
C TRP A 21 9.63 -2.96 22.04
N ALA A 22 9.45 -2.96 23.36
CA ALA A 22 8.96 -4.10 24.11
C ALA A 22 7.63 -4.63 23.56
N GLU A 23 6.66 -3.72 23.32
CA GLU A 23 5.36 -4.09 22.77
C GLU A 23 5.45 -4.59 21.32
N LEU A 24 6.23 -3.93 20.46
CA LEU A 24 6.38 -4.31 19.05
C LEU A 24 7.11 -5.64 18.86
N LEU A 25 8.11 -5.90 19.69
CA LEU A 25 8.96 -7.09 19.59
C LEU A 25 8.43 -8.26 20.43
N GLY A 26 7.44 -8.01 21.30
CA GLY A 26 6.88 -9.01 22.21
C GLY A 26 7.87 -9.48 23.27
N ILE A 27 8.71 -8.58 23.78
CA ILE A 27 9.76 -8.87 24.78
C ILE A 27 9.51 -8.07 26.07
N GLU A 28 9.90 -8.64 27.20
CA GLU A 28 9.58 -8.08 28.52
C GLU A 28 10.34 -6.79 28.83
N ARG A 29 11.64 -6.72 28.49
CA ARG A 29 12.48 -5.55 28.76
C ARG A 29 13.43 -5.27 27.61
N VAL A 30 13.68 -3.98 27.39
CA VAL A 30 14.66 -3.46 26.44
C VAL A 30 15.65 -2.58 27.19
N GLY A 31 16.94 -2.90 27.06
CA GLY A 31 18.05 -2.12 27.58
C GLY A 31 18.45 -1.00 26.63
N ARG A 32 19.11 0.03 27.16
CA ARG A 32 19.50 1.20 26.37
C ARG A 32 20.54 0.91 25.27
N HIS A 33 21.32 -0.16 25.44
CA HIS A 33 22.33 -0.62 24.49
C HIS A 33 21.83 -1.73 23.57
N ASP A 34 20.54 -2.10 23.67
CA ASP A 34 19.97 -3.12 22.81
C ASP A 34 19.82 -2.59 21.38
N ASN A 35 20.09 -3.48 20.43
CA ASN A 35 19.93 -3.24 19.00
C ASN A 35 18.57 -3.77 18.51
N PHE A 36 17.80 -2.91 17.84
CA PHE A 36 16.46 -3.24 17.34
C PHE A 36 16.41 -4.52 16.50
N PHE A 37 17.39 -4.71 15.60
CA PHE A 37 17.41 -5.84 14.67
C PHE A 37 17.92 -7.13 15.33
N GLU A 38 18.83 -7.01 16.31
CA GLU A 38 19.30 -8.16 17.10
C GLU A 38 18.16 -8.74 17.95
N LEU A 39 17.28 -7.89 18.47
CA LEU A 39 16.06 -8.27 19.18
C LEU A 39 14.96 -8.84 18.28
N GLY A 40 15.19 -8.93 16.96
CA GLY A 40 14.23 -9.50 16.01
C GLY A 40 13.39 -8.48 15.24
N GLY A 41 13.71 -7.19 15.37
CA GLY A 41 13.10 -6.13 14.58
C GLY A 41 13.29 -6.35 13.08
N HIS A 42 12.30 -5.94 12.29
CA HIS A 42 12.34 -5.97 10.83
C HIS A 42 11.65 -4.74 10.24
N SER A 43 11.68 -4.60 8.91
CA SER A 43 11.18 -3.43 8.18
C SER A 43 9.74 -3.05 8.51
N LEU A 44 8.81 -4.00 8.66
CA LEU A 44 7.44 -3.71 9.09
C LEU A 44 7.39 -3.15 10.52
N LEU A 45 8.07 -3.79 11.48
CA LEU A 45 8.15 -3.28 12.86
C LEU A 45 8.84 -1.92 12.94
N ALA A 46 9.85 -1.67 12.10
CA ALA A 46 10.48 -0.35 11.98
C ALA A 46 9.49 0.71 11.51
N VAL A 47 8.67 0.39 10.52
CA VAL A 47 7.63 1.28 10.00
C VAL A 47 6.55 1.54 11.06
N GLN A 48 6.12 0.51 11.79
CA GLN A 48 5.21 0.64 12.94
C GLN A 48 5.83 1.47 14.08
N LEU A 49 7.12 1.29 14.39
CA LEU A 49 7.86 2.11 15.35
C LEU A 49 7.80 3.59 14.96
N MET A 50 8.06 3.91 13.69
CA MET A 50 7.98 5.30 13.20
C MET A 50 6.57 5.86 13.34
N GLU A 51 5.53 5.06 13.08
CA GLU A 51 4.13 5.47 13.28
C GLU A 51 3.87 5.81 14.75
N ARG A 52 4.28 4.93 15.68
CA ARG A 52 4.12 5.12 17.13
C ARG A 52 4.89 6.31 17.69
N LEU A 53 6.17 6.47 17.33
CA LEU A 53 6.98 7.63 17.74
C LEU A 53 6.35 8.94 17.26
N ARG A 54 5.85 8.95 16.02
CA ARG A 54 5.14 10.11 15.47
C ARG A 54 3.89 10.48 16.28
N ARG A 55 3.19 9.53 16.91
CA ARG A 55 2.06 9.83 17.83
C ARG A 55 2.48 10.57 19.09
N LEU A 56 3.73 10.40 19.51
CA LEU A 56 4.33 11.11 20.64
C LEU A 56 4.98 12.44 20.21
N SER A 57 4.73 12.91 18.98
CA SER A 57 5.40 14.07 18.38
C SER A 57 6.93 13.94 18.28
N LEU A 58 7.45 12.72 18.44
CA LEU A 58 8.86 12.37 18.23
C LEU A 58 9.00 11.87 16.81
N GLY A 59 9.65 12.63 15.94
CA GLY A 59 9.81 12.20 14.56
C GLY A 59 11.23 11.77 14.27
N VAL A 60 11.35 10.66 13.55
CA VAL A 60 12.61 10.17 13.02
C VAL A 60 12.34 9.50 11.68
N GLY A 61 13.28 9.63 10.74
CA GLY A 61 13.21 8.91 9.49
C GLY A 61 13.56 7.43 9.70
N VAL A 62 12.94 6.52 8.94
CA VAL A 62 13.30 5.09 8.96
C VAL A 62 14.80 4.89 8.74
N ARG A 63 15.44 5.73 7.92
CA ARG A 63 16.89 5.68 7.66
C ARG A 63 17.72 5.83 8.94
N THR A 64 17.29 6.67 9.87
CA THR A 64 18.01 6.88 11.13
C THR A 64 17.99 5.63 12.00
N LEU A 65 16.88 4.87 12.03
CA LEU A 65 16.84 3.58 12.75
C LEU A 65 17.86 2.58 12.16
N PHE A 66 17.98 2.52 10.83
CA PHE A 66 18.98 1.64 10.21
C PHE A 66 20.42 2.12 10.44
N ALA A 67 20.64 3.44 10.49
CA ALA A 67 21.95 4.02 10.76
C ALA A 67 22.36 3.98 12.24
N ARG A 68 21.37 4.03 13.15
CA ARG A 68 21.53 4.08 14.60
C ARG A 68 20.53 3.09 15.24
N PRO A 69 20.80 1.78 15.14
CA PRO A 69 19.85 0.75 15.57
C PRO A 69 19.87 0.49 17.09
N VAL A 70 20.76 1.13 17.83
CA VAL A 70 20.87 1.04 19.30
C VAL A 70 19.91 2.04 19.93
N LEU A 71 19.20 1.62 20.99
CA LEU A 71 18.15 2.43 21.61
C LEU A 71 18.61 3.84 22.00
N CYS A 72 19.72 3.96 22.73
CA CYS A 72 20.24 5.27 23.16
C CYS A 72 20.64 6.17 21.98
N ASP A 73 21.25 5.60 20.93
CA ASP A 73 21.69 6.36 19.75
C ASP A 73 20.50 6.84 18.92
N LEU A 74 19.45 6.01 18.81
CA LEU A 74 18.20 6.40 18.18
C LEU A 74 17.50 7.49 18.99
N ALA A 75 17.45 7.34 20.32
CA ALA A 75 16.85 8.32 21.22
C ALA A 75 17.54 9.68 21.11
N ALA A 76 18.86 9.71 21.07
CA ALA A 76 19.66 10.93 20.87
C ALA A 76 19.43 11.60 19.51
N SER A 77 18.85 10.88 18.54
CA SER A 77 18.55 11.37 17.20
C SER A 77 17.10 11.84 17.03
N LEU A 78 16.26 11.67 18.06
CA LEU A 78 14.88 12.12 18.03
C LEU A 78 14.85 13.65 18.22
N GLY A 79 14.37 14.34 17.20
CA GLY A 79 14.14 15.80 17.23
C GLY A 79 12.66 16.15 17.25
N SER A 80 12.35 17.41 17.57
CA SER A 80 11.01 17.98 17.37
C SER A 80 10.72 18.00 15.87
N HIS A 81 9.80 17.13 15.45
CA HIS A 81 9.47 17.01 14.03
C HIS A 81 8.34 17.96 13.71
N ARG A 82 8.56 18.86 12.74
CA ARG A 82 7.53 19.76 12.23
C ARG A 82 6.41 18.90 11.63
N GLU A 83 5.21 19.02 12.18
CA GLU A 83 4.03 18.32 11.67
C GLU A 83 3.52 19.11 10.47
N VAL A 84 3.43 18.47 9.29
CA VAL A 84 2.77 19.09 8.13
C VAL A 84 1.31 19.25 8.49
N ALA A 85 0.85 20.50 8.62
CA ALA A 85 -0.55 20.79 8.84
C ALA A 85 -1.35 20.32 7.62
N VAL A 86 -2.28 19.38 7.81
CA VAL A 86 -3.17 18.95 6.74
C VAL A 86 -4.24 20.03 6.56
N PRO A 87 -4.36 20.64 5.37
CA PRO A 87 -5.43 21.61 5.11
C PRO A 87 -6.80 20.97 5.32
N ALA A 88 -7.76 21.74 5.84
CA ALA A 88 -9.13 21.27 6.00
C ALA A 88 -9.78 20.94 4.64
N ASN A 89 -10.74 20.02 4.64
CA ASN A 89 -11.65 19.86 3.50
C ASN A 89 -12.69 20.97 3.55
N LEU A 90 -12.85 21.71 2.45
CA LEU A 90 -13.77 22.84 2.35
C LEU A 90 -15.09 22.46 1.65
N ILE A 91 -15.21 21.23 1.15
CA ILE A 91 -16.45 20.70 0.55
C ILE A 91 -17.35 20.16 1.67
N GLY A 92 -18.38 20.91 2.02
CA GLY A 92 -19.37 20.54 3.03
C GLY A 92 -20.55 19.76 2.44
N GLU A 93 -21.36 19.13 3.30
CA GLU A 93 -22.58 18.42 2.86
C GLU A 93 -23.62 19.34 2.20
N GLN A 94 -23.63 20.61 2.61
CA GLN A 94 -24.54 21.64 2.08
C GLN A 94 -23.93 22.42 0.90
N SER A 95 -22.75 22.02 0.41
CA SER A 95 -22.13 22.66 -0.76
C SER A 95 -23.01 22.43 -1.99
N THR A 96 -23.38 23.52 -2.67
CA THR A 96 -24.13 23.49 -3.93
C THR A 96 -23.24 23.63 -5.16
N ALA A 97 -22.00 24.08 -4.95
CA ALA A 97 -20.96 24.21 -5.98
C ALA A 97 -19.58 23.89 -5.36
N ILE A 98 -18.61 23.55 -6.20
CA ILE A 98 -17.21 23.36 -5.84
C ILE A 98 -16.38 24.34 -6.66
N THR A 99 -15.52 25.11 -6.00
CA THR A 99 -14.62 26.08 -6.65
C THR A 99 -13.15 25.72 -6.41
N PRO A 100 -12.21 26.24 -7.22
CA PRO A 100 -10.78 25.95 -7.07
C PRO A 100 -10.24 26.24 -5.66
N GLN A 101 -10.72 27.29 -4.99
CA GLN A 101 -10.25 27.66 -3.65
C GLN A 101 -10.65 26.66 -2.57
N MET A 102 -11.62 25.78 -2.85
CA MET A 102 -12.05 24.71 -1.95
C MET A 102 -11.11 23.49 -1.99
N LEU A 103 -10.15 23.44 -2.93
CA LEU A 103 -9.32 22.28 -3.22
C LEU A 103 -7.85 22.50 -2.83
N PRO A 104 -7.48 22.50 -1.54
CA PRO A 104 -6.12 22.85 -1.11
C PRO A 104 -5.05 21.78 -1.43
N LEU A 105 -5.45 20.62 -1.96
CA LEU A 105 -4.57 19.48 -2.24
C LEU A 105 -4.49 19.12 -3.73
N ILE A 106 -5.05 19.96 -4.60
CA ILE A 106 -4.93 19.86 -6.06
C ILE A 106 -5.21 21.22 -6.70
N GLU A 107 -4.46 21.58 -7.74
CA GLU A 107 -4.73 22.77 -8.52
C GLU A 107 -5.56 22.38 -9.74
N LEU A 108 -6.81 22.84 -9.80
CA LEU A 108 -7.73 22.65 -10.93
C LEU A 108 -8.43 23.96 -11.28
N VAL A 109 -8.72 24.16 -12.57
CA VAL A 109 -9.56 25.27 -13.04
C VAL A 109 -11.04 24.86 -13.02
N GLN A 110 -11.95 25.84 -12.95
CA GLN A 110 -13.39 25.58 -12.84
C GLN A 110 -13.94 24.61 -13.91
N PRO A 111 -13.57 24.71 -15.21
CA PRO A 111 -14.04 23.75 -16.21
C PRO A 111 -13.63 22.29 -15.94
N GLU A 112 -12.48 22.06 -15.30
CA GLU A 112 -12.04 20.72 -14.91
C GLU A 112 -12.86 20.20 -13.72
N ILE A 113 -13.18 21.07 -12.77
CA ILE A 113 -14.05 20.74 -11.63
C ILE A 113 -15.46 20.41 -12.11
N ASP A 114 -16.02 21.20 -13.02
CA ASP A 114 -17.35 20.96 -13.59
C ASP A 114 -17.40 19.61 -14.33
N ARG A 115 -16.31 19.27 -15.04
CA ARG A 115 -16.14 17.95 -15.67
C ARG A 115 -16.15 16.84 -14.63
N ILE A 116 -15.37 16.96 -13.55
CA ILE A 116 -15.40 15.97 -12.45
C ILE A 116 -16.84 15.82 -11.93
N VAL A 117 -17.50 16.92 -11.61
CA VAL A 117 -18.87 16.93 -11.08
C VAL A 117 -19.85 16.18 -11.99
N SER A 118 -19.72 16.32 -13.31
CA SER A 118 -20.56 15.62 -14.30
C SER A 118 -20.39 14.10 -14.31
N THR A 119 -19.26 13.57 -13.83
CA THR A 119 -19.00 12.13 -13.76
C THR A 119 -19.58 11.46 -12.51
N VAL A 120 -19.95 12.25 -11.49
CA VAL A 120 -20.37 11.73 -10.19
C VAL A 120 -21.89 11.62 -10.11
N PRO A 121 -22.46 10.43 -9.83
CA PRO A 121 -23.89 10.29 -9.58
C PRO A 121 -24.33 11.17 -8.41
N GLY A 122 -25.32 12.03 -8.62
CA GLY A 122 -25.77 13.02 -7.63
C GLY A 122 -24.97 14.34 -7.62
N GLY A 123 -24.00 14.50 -8.54
CA GLY A 123 -23.20 15.71 -8.70
C GLY A 123 -22.49 16.13 -7.41
N VAL A 124 -22.47 17.43 -7.15
CA VAL A 124 -21.83 18.03 -5.94
C VAL A 124 -22.34 17.39 -4.65
N GLY A 125 -23.64 17.06 -4.57
CA GLY A 125 -24.26 16.49 -3.39
C GLY A 125 -23.65 15.14 -2.97
N ASN A 126 -23.05 14.40 -3.91
CA ASN A 126 -22.37 13.15 -3.61
C ASN A 126 -20.83 13.29 -3.53
N ILE A 127 -20.24 14.45 -3.78
CA ILE A 127 -18.78 14.64 -3.69
C ILE A 127 -18.38 15.08 -2.29
N GLN A 128 -17.74 14.18 -1.55
CA GLN A 128 -17.15 14.51 -0.24
C GLN A 128 -15.88 15.33 -0.37
N ASP A 129 -15.02 15.01 -1.33
CA ASP A 129 -13.68 15.60 -1.42
C ASP A 129 -13.06 15.42 -2.82
N ILE A 130 -12.14 16.31 -3.18
CA ILE A 130 -11.34 16.23 -4.41
C ILE A 130 -9.90 16.62 -4.07
N TYR A 131 -8.95 15.74 -4.38
CA TYR A 131 -7.52 16.00 -4.15
C TYR A 131 -6.65 15.20 -5.12
N GLY A 132 -5.38 15.57 -5.25
CA GLY A 132 -4.48 14.92 -6.21
C GLY A 132 -4.05 13.52 -5.75
N LEU A 133 -3.48 12.76 -6.67
CA LEU A 133 -2.91 11.44 -6.36
C LEU A 133 -1.65 11.58 -5.49
N SER A 134 -1.34 10.52 -4.76
CA SER A 134 0.01 10.31 -4.23
C SER A 134 0.96 9.87 -5.36
N PRO A 135 2.28 10.08 -5.25
CA PRO A 135 3.23 9.68 -6.30
C PRO A 135 3.16 8.20 -6.69
N LEU A 136 2.80 7.33 -5.75
CA LEU A 136 2.60 5.91 -6.03
C LEU A 136 1.32 5.64 -6.83
N GLN A 137 0.23 6.31 -6.48
CA GLN A 137 -1.00 6.22 -7.26
C GLN A 137 -0.79 6.75 -8.68
N ASP A 138 0.01 7.81 -8.88
CA ASP A 138 0.38 8.27 -10.22
C ASP A 138 1.09 7.18 -11.03
N GLY A 139 2.04 6.47 -10.42
CA GLY A 139 2.72 5.35 -11.07
C GLY A 139 1.79 4.18 -11.42
N ILE A 140 0.87 3.82 -10.50
CA ILE A 140 -0.13 2.78 -10.74
C ILE A 140 -1.08 3.20 -11.88
N LEU A 141 -1.58 4.44 -11.86
CA LEU A 141 -2.45 4.97 -12.91
C LEU A 141 -1.74 4.97 -14.26
N PHE A 142 -0.47 5.38 -14.32
CA PHE A 142 0.32 5.34 -15.54
C PHE A 142 0.36 3.93 -16.16
N HIS A 143 0.59 2.90 -15.34
CA HIS A 143 0.61 1.52 -15.84
C HIS A 143 -0.77 0.99 -16.22
N HIS A 144 -1.82 1.40 -15.52
CA HIS A 144 -3.20 1.12 -15.94
C HIS A 144 -3.47 1.71 -17.33
N LEU A 145 -3.04 2.95 -17.60
CA LEU A 145 -3.21 3.61 -18.89
C LEU A 145 -2.34 3.01 -20.00
N LEU A 146 -1.15 2.51 -19.67
CA LEU A 146 -0.25 1.87 -20.62
C LEU A 146 -0.72 0.47 -21.03
N ALA A 147 -1.40 -0.25 -20.14
CA ALA A 147 -1.95 -1.57 -20.43
C ALA A 147 -3.04 -1.46 -21.52
N SER A 148 -2.88 -2.18 -22.63
CA SER A 148 -3.87 -2.22 -23.71
C SER A 148 -4.95 -3.30 -23.49
N ARG A 149 -4.66 -4.30 -22.67
CA ARG A 149 -5.54 -5.40 -22.27
C ARG A 149 -5.36 -5.70 -20.79
N GLY A 150 -6.46 -6.01 -20.11
CA GLY A 150 -6.43 -6.27 -18.68
C GLY A 150 -5.94 -5.08 -17.85
N ASP A 151 -5.69 -5.35 -16.57
CA ASP A 151 -5.23 -4.41 -15.58
C ASP A 151 -4.20 -5.08 -14.65
N PRO A 152 -2.92 -4.69 -14.71
CA PRO A 152 -1.87 -5.30 -13.88
C PRO A 152 -2.02 -5.01 -12.38
N TYR A 153 -2.88 -4.05 -12.01
CA TYR A 153 -3.12 -3.67 -10.62
C TYR A 153 -4.52 -4.05 -10.13
N LEU A 154 -5.24 -4.91 -10.86
CA LEU A 154 -6.46 -5.53 -10.38
C LEU A 154 -6.14 -6.77 -9.54
N LEU A 155 -6.41 -6.68 -8.24
CA LEU A 155 -6.24 -7.76 -7.28
C LEU A 155 -7.49 -8.63 -7.25
N VAL A 156 -7.30 -9.94 -7.15
CA VAL A 156 -8.40 -10.92 -7.12
C VAL A 156 -8.27 -11.78 -5.88
N SER A 157 -9.35 -11.90 -5.12
CA SER A 157 -9.45 -12.83 -4.00
C SER A 157 -10.73 -13.68 -4.10
N GLN A 158 -10.71 -14.87 -3.51
CA GLN A 158 -11.84 -15.80 -3.56
C GLN A 158 -12.22 -16.27 -2.16
N MET A 159 -13.53 -16.39 -1.97
CA MET A 159 -14.14 -16.90 -0.74
C MET A 159 -15.28 -17.85 -1.11
N VAL A 160 -15.58 -18.75 -0.17
CA VAL A 160 -16.71 -19.67 -0.27
C VAL A 160 -17.58 -19.50 0.97
N PHE A 161 -18.89 -19.36 0.73
CA PHE A 161 -19.90 -19.20 1.75
C PHE A 161 -20.81 -20.43 1.77
N ALA A 162 -21.26 -20.83 2.97
CA ALA A 162 -22.08 -22.02 3.14
C ALA A 162 -23.46 -21.92 2.45
N ASP A 163 -24.03 -20.71 2.44
CA ASP A 163 -25.33 -20.39 1.86
C ASP A 163 -25.46 -18.90 1.54
N ARG A 164 -26.54 -18.53 0.85
CA ARG A 164 -26.83 -17.16 0.42
C ARG A 164 -27.03 -16.20 1.60
N GLY A 165 -27.65 -16.65 2.69
CA GLY A 165 -27.91 -15.81 3.85
C GLY A 165 -26.63 -15.40 4.59
N VAL A 166 -25.64 -16.31 4.70
CA VAL A 166 -24.32 -15.96 5.25
C VAL A 166 -23.59 -14.97 4.33
N LEU A 167 -23.64 -15.21 3.02
CA LEU A 167 -23.07 -14.31 2.02
C LEU A 167 -23.70 -12.90 2.10
N ASP A 168 -25.03 -12.79 2.15
CA ASP A 168 -25.71 -11.50 2.19
C ASP A 168 -25.36 -10.70 3.47
N ARG A 169 -25.21 -11.37 4.62
CA ARG A 169 -24.71 -10.73 5.85
C ARG A 169 -23.27 -10.23 5.70
N TYR A 170 -22.41 -11.01 5.05
CA TYR A 170 -21.04 -10.58 4.74
C TYR A 170 -21.04 -9.33 3.84
N LEU A 171 -21.82 -9.34 2.76
CA LEU A 171 -21.93 -8.20 1.83
C LEU A 171 -22.45 -6.93 2.52
N ALA A 172 -23.43 -7.07 3.42
CA ALA A 172 -23.93 -5.95 4.22
C ALA A 172 -22.85 -5.40 5.16
N ALA A 173 -22.01 -6.26 5.75
CA ALA A 173 -20.88 -5.82 6.57
C ALA A 173 -19.80 -5.13 5.74
N VAL A 174 -19.49 -5.63 4.54
CA VAL A 174 -18.59 -4.97 3.58
C VAL A 174 -19.11 -3.59 3.20
N GLN A 175 -20.41 -3.43 2.93
CA GLN A 175 -20.99 -2.11 2.64
C GLN A 175 -20.77 -1.11 3.80
N GLN A 176 -20.96 -1.54 5.05
CA GLN A 176 -20.71 -0.66 6.20
C GLN A 176 -19.24 -0.22 6.29
N VAL A 177 -18.30 -1.10 5.94
CA VAL A 177 -16.87 -0.77 5.88
C VAL A 177 -16.56 0.16 4.70
N VAL A 178 -17.19 -0.03 3.54
CA VAL A 178 -17.12 0.90 2.39
C VAL A 178 -17.62 2.30 2.79
N ASP A 179 -18.77 2.39 3.45
CA ASP A 179 -19.34 3.66 3.91
C ASP A 179 -18.41 4.38 4.90
N ARG A 180 -17.69 3.60 5.71
CA ARG A 180 -16.76 4.10 6.72
C ARG A 180 -15.48 4.69 6.14
N HIS A 181 -14.91 4.11 5.06
CA HIS A 181 -13.60 4.50 4.57
C HIS A 181 -13.66 5.26 3.24
N ASP A 182 -13.30 6.54 3.27
CA ASP A 182 -13.20 7.42 2.11
C ASP A 182 -12.53 6.75 0.90
N ILE A 183 -11.41 6.05 1.12
CA ILE A 183 -10.63 5.43 0.04
C ILE A 183 -11.39 4.32 -0.70
N LEU A 184 -12.27 3.59 -0.02
CA LEU A 184 -13.11 2.56 -0.64
C LEU A 184 -14.22 3.17 -1.50
N ARG A 185 -14.54 4.46 -1.29
CA ARG A 185 -15.54 5.26 -2.01
C ARG A 185 -14.91 6.20 -3.04
N THR A 186 -13.61 6.06 -3.32
CA THR A 186 -12.85 6.99 -4.15
C THR A 186 -12.78 6.53 -5.60
N THR A 187 -13.00 7.44 -6.54
CA THR A 187 -12.71 7.28 -7.97
C THR A 187 -11.48 8.06 -8.38
N PHE A 188 -10.95 7.75 -9.56
CA PHE A 188 -9.81 8.43 -10.17
C PHE A 188 -10.23 8.99 -11.52
N VAL A 189 -10.01 10.29 -11.72
CA VAL A 189 -10.40 11.01 -12.93
C VAL A 189 -9.17 11.72 -13.49
N TRP A 190 -8.88 11.54 -14.78
CA TRP A 190 -7.72 12.13 -15.46
C TRP A 190 -8.05 12.70 -16.84
N GLU A 191 -9.11 12.21 -17.49
CA GLU A 191 -9.47 12.61 -18.84
C GLU A 191 -9.91 14.07 -18.90
N GLY A 192 -9.13 14.90 -19.60
CA GLY A 192 -9.42 16.33 -19.72
C GLY A 192 -9.12 17.14 -18.46
N LEU A 193 -8.26 16.62 -17.58
CA LEU A 193 -7.71 17.33 -16.43
C LEU A 193 -6.20 17.58 -16.63
N SER A 194 -5.71 18.70 -16.13
CA SER A 194 -4.30 19.06 -16.07
C SER A 194 -3.49 18.17 -15.12
N SER A 195 -4.14 17.63 -14.09
CA SER A 195 -3.57 16.61 -13.21
C SER A 195 -4.63 15.60 -12.78
N PRO A 196 -4.27 14.30 -12.63
CA PRO A 196 -5.21 13.31 -12.14
C PRO A 196 -5.74 13.65 -10.74
N ALA A 197 -7.03 13.42 -10.54
CA ALA A 197 -7.74 13.70 -9.30
C ALA A 197 -8.33 12.43 -8.69
N GLN A 198 -8.24 12.32 -7.36
CA GLN A 198 -9.07 11.46 -6.54
C GLN A 198 -10.38 12.19 -6.22
N VAL A 199 -11.51 11.50 -6.37
CA VAL A 199 -12.84 12.05 -6.09
C VAL A 199 -13.53 11.12 -5.10
N VAL A 200 -13.74 11.60 -3.88
CA VAL A 200 -14.33 10.79 -2.80
C VAL A 200 -15.85 10.95 -2.84
N TRP A 201 -16.60 9.86 -3.03
CA TRP A 201 -18.07 9.90 -3.09
C TRP A 201 -18.66 9.67 -1.70
N ARG A 202 -19.57 10.53 -1.22
CA ARG A 202 -20.29 10.33 0.06
C ARG A 202 -20.99 8.97 0.13
N LYS A 203 -21.63 8.56 -0.95
CA LYS A 203 -22.33 7.27 -1.08
C LYS A 203 -21.85 6.54 -2.32
N ALA A 204 -21.33 5.34 -2.11
CA ALA A 204 -20.88 4.42 -3.16
C ALA A 204 -21.41 3.01 -2.83
N PRO A 205 -22.59 2.63 -3.37
CA PRO A 205 -23.13 1.29 -3.17
C PRO A 205 -22.19 0.22 -3.73
N LEU A 206 -21.97 -0.85 -2.98
CA LEU A 206 -21.19 -2.00 -3.39
C LEU A 206 -21.84 -2.66 -4.60
N GLU A 207 -21.08 -2.77 -5.68
CA GLU A 207 -21.55 -3.43 -6.89
C GLU A 207 -21.35 -4.94 -6.76
N VAL A 208 -22.46 -5.65 -6.63
CA VAL A 208 -22.53 -7.12 -6.54
C VAL A 208 -23.14 -7.65 -7.82
N ARG A 209 -22.34 -8.42 -8.58
CA ARG A 209 -22.77 -9.07 -9.82
C ARG A 209 -22.98 -10.56 -9.58
N GLU A 210 -24.19 -11.03 -9.75
CA GLU A 210 -24.47 -12.47 -9.78
C GLU A 210 -24.20 -13.03 -11.18
N VAL A 211 -23.51 -14.17 -11.26
CA VAL A 211 -23.25 -14.88 -12.51
C VAL A 211 -23.59 -16.36 -12.38
N GLU A 212 -24.06 -16.92 -13.48
CA GLU A 212 -24.26 -18.37 -13.62
C GLU A 212 -22.94 -19.05 -14.00
N LEU A 213 -22.77 -20.28 -13.51
CA LEU A 213 -21.64 -21.14 -13.79
C LEU A 213 -22.09 -22.30 -14.68
N ASP A 214 -21.22 -22.71 -15.59
CA ASP A 214 -21.48 -23.85 -16.46
C ASP A 214 -21.32 -25.15 -15.65
N GLU A 215 -22.33 -26.02 -15.66
CA GLU A 215 -22.28 -27.28 -14.89
C GLU A 215 -21.11 -28.19 -15.32
N ASP A 216 -20.78 -28.18 -16.62
CA ASP A 216 -19.68 -28.96 -17.21
C ASP A 216 -18.35 -28.18 -17.31
N GLY A 217 -18.29 -26.93 -16.81
CA GLY A 217 -17.14 -26.02 -16.96
C GLY A 217 -15.95 -26.27 -16.02
N GLY A 218 -15.98 -27.36 -15.24
CA GLY A 218 -15.03 -27.63 -14.15
C GLY A 218 -15.34 -26.85 -12.87
N PRO A 219 -14.40 -26.78 -11.90
CA PRO A 219 -14.64 -26.11 -10.62
C PRO A 219 -15.07 -24.66 -10.79
N GLY A 220 -16.15 -24.25 -10.12
CA GLY A 220 -16.71 -22.90 -10.23
C GLY A 220 -15.71 -21.78 -9.91
N SER A 221 -14.81 -22.03 -8.95
CA SER A 221 -13.72 -21.09 -8.62
C SER A 221 -12.78 -20.83 -9.79
N GLU A 222 -12.46 -21.85 -10.59
CA GLU A 222 -11.62 -21.72 -11.78
C GLU A 222 -12.38 -21.08 -12.95
N GLN A 223 -13.68 -21.34 -13.08
CA GLN A 223 -14.52 -20.62 -14.05
C GLN A 223 -14.53 -19.11 -13.77
N LEU A 224 -14.73 -18.71 -12.50
CA LEU A 224 -14.68 -17.31 -12.09
C LEU A 224 -13.30 -16.69 -12.33
N LYS A 225 -12.21 -17.38 -11.98
CA LYS A 225 -10.83 -16.90 -12.26
C LYS A 225 -10.60 -16.64 -13.74
N ARG A 226 -11.01 -17.57 -14.61
CA ARG A 226 -10.85 -17.42 -16.07
C ARG A 226 -11.69 -16.25 -16.61
N ARG A 227 -12.94 -16.13 -16.16
CA ARG A 227 -13.88 -15.10 -16.63
C ARG A 227 -13.46 -13.68 -16.23
N PHE A 228 -12.81 -13.54 -15.08
CA PHE A 228 -12.38 -12.27 -14.50
C PHE A 228 -10.86 -12.21 -14.32
N ASP A 229 -10.10 -12.85 -15.22
CA ASP A 229 -8.64 -12.83 -15.20
C ASP A 229 -8.15 -11.38 -15.38
N PRO A 230 -7.40 -10.80 -14.43
CA PRO A 230 -6.84 -9.45 -14.53
C PRO A 230 -6.02 -9.20 -15.80
N ARG A 231 -5.49 -10.24 -16.46
CA ARG A 231 -4.77 -10.10 -17.73
C ARG A 231 -5.69 -9.72 -18.89
N GLN A 232 -7.00 -9.86 -18.73
CA GLN A 232 -8.00 -9.61 -19.77
C GLN A 232 -9.16 -8.73 -19.27
N TYR A 233 -9.41 -8.72 -17.97
CA TYR A 233 -10.50 -8.00 -17.33
C TYR A 233 -10.01 -6.68 -16.70
N ARG A 234 -10.87 -5.66 -16.75
CA ARG A 234 -10.61 -4.32 -16.20
C ARG A 234 -11.85 -3.81 -15.49
N ILE A 235 -11.64 -2.93 -14.52
CA ILE A 235 -12.70 -2.11 -13.94
C ILE A 235 -12.53 -0.65 -14.36
N ASP A 236 -13.65 0.07 -14.43
CA ASP A 236 -13.65 1.51 -14.68
C ASP A 236 -13.23 2.28 -13.42
N LEU A 237 -12.08 2.94 -13.47
CA LEU A 237 -11.53 3.72 -12.36
C LEU A 237 -12.35 4.98 -12.05
N GLY A 238 -13.20 5.42 -12.98
CA GLY A 238 -14.12 6.56 -12.82
C GLY A 238 -15.39 6.23 -12.04
N ARG A 239 -15.60 4.98 -11.62
CA ARG A 239 -16.83 4.53 -10.94
C ARG A 239 -16.54 3.87 -9.59
N ALA A 240 -16.96 4.51 -8.50
CA ALA A 240 -16.77 3.99 -7.14
C ALA A 240 -17.87 3.00 -6.76
N PRO A 241 -17.60 2.08 -5.82
CA PRO A 241 -16.29 1.82 -5.19
C PRO A 241 -15.27 1.26 -6.21
N LEU A 242 -13.98 1.11 -5.91
CA LEU A 242 -13.05 0.32 -6.76
C LEU A 242 -12.84 -1.10 -6.23
N LEU A 243 -13.89 -1.59 -5.58
CA LEU A 243 -14.10 -2.92 -5.03
C LEU A 243 -15.34 -3.50 -5.72
N ARG A 244 -15.20 -4.56 -6.51
CA ARG A 244 -16.31 -5.26 -7.18
C ARG A 244 -16.45 -6.64 -6.58
N ILE A 245 -17.70 -7.06 -6.40
CA ILE A 245 -18.02 -8.40 -5.96
C ILE A 245 -18.71 -9.14 -7.10
N VAL A 246 -18.23 -10.32 -7.41
CA VAL A 246 -18.94 -11.28 -8.25
C VAL A 246 -19.33 -12.47 -7.40
N ILE A 247 -20.59 -12.86 -7.43
CA ILE A 247 -21.10 -14.02 -6.71
C ILE A 247 -21.64 -15.05 -7.69
N ALA A 248 -21.51 -16.32 -7.35
CA ALA A 248 -22.08 -17.41 -8.12
C ALA A 248 -22.48 -18.55 -7.21
N ARG A 249 -23.62 -19.16 -7.48
CA ARG A 249 -24.02 -20.39 -6.80
C ARG A 249 -23.18 -21.55 -7.32
N GLU A 250 -22.60 -22.33 -6.41
CA GLU A 250 -21.89 -23.55 -6.80
C GLU A 250 -22.91 -24.60 -7.31
N PRO A 251 -22.71 -25.16 -8.54
CA PRO A 251 -23.63 -26.16 -9.10
C PRO A 251 -23.83 -27.35 -8.17
N GLY A 252 -25.08 -27.81 -8.04
CA GLY A 252 -25.44 -28.94 -7.18
C GLY A 252 -25.28 -28.71 -5.67
N SER A 253 -25.03 -27.46 -5.24
CA SER A 253 -24.70 -27.13 -3.85
C SER A 253 -25.57 -25.97 -3.32
N THR A 254 -25.59 -25.80 -2.00
CA THR A 254 -26.10 -24.57 -1.35
C THR A 254 -25.04 -23.50 -1.25
N ARG A 255 -23.78 -23.84 -1.49
CA ARG A 255 -22.64 -22.94 -1.33
C ARG A 255 -22.64 -21.85 -2.39
N TRP A 256 -22.06 -20.73 -2.00
CA TRP A 256 -21.86 -19.58 -2.85
C TRP A 256 -20.39 -19.26 -2.94
N LEU A 257 -19.92 -19.08 -4.16
CA LEU A 257 -18.60 -18.57 -4.46
C LEU A 257 -18.69 -17.05 -4.53
N LEU A 258 -17.69 -16.39 -3.96
CA LEU A 258 -17.48 -14.96 -4.08
C LEU A 258 -16.08 -14.72 -4.66
N LEU A 259 -16.03 -13.92 -5.70
CA LEU A 259 -14.83 -13.33 -6.25
C LEU A 259 -14.83 -11.85 -5.91
N GLU A 260 -13.82 -11.41 -5.19
CA GLU A 260 -13.58 -10.00 -4.89
C GLU A 260 -12.51 -9.48 -5.86
N LEU A 261 -12.82 -8.36 -6.51
CA LEU A 261 -11.91 -7.64 -7.39
C LEU A 261 -11.65 -6.26 -6.78
N GLN A 262 -10.39 -5.97 -6.43
CA GLN A 262 -10.01 -4.68 -5.84
C GLN A 262 -8.90 -4.05 -6.65
N HIS A 263 -9.05 -2.78 -7.04
CA HIS A 263 -7.95 -2.07 -7.69
C HIS A 263 -6.91 -1.56 -6.68
N HIS A 264 -5.63 -1.75 -6.99
CA HIS A 264 -4.52 -1.43 -6.07
C HIS A 264 -4.40 0.08 -5.76
N LEU A 265 -5.08 0.95 -6.53
CA LEU A 265 -5.16 2.40 -6.26
C LEU A 265 -5.85 2.74 -4.94
N ILE A 266 -6.77 1.89 -4.47
CA ILE A 266 -7.54 2.12 -3.23
C ILE A 266 -7.05 1.31 -2.03
N GLY A 267 -6.09 0.41 -2.23
CA GLY A 267 -5.56 -0.38 -1.14
C GLY A 267 -4.56 -1.44 -1.56
N ASP A 268 -3.78 -1.88 -0.59
CA ASP A 268 -2.87 -3.01 -0.72
C ASP A 268 -3.27 -4.15 0.24
N HIS A 269 -2.39 -5.14 0.41
CA HIS A 269 -2.64 -6.26 1.31
C HIS A 269 -2.94 -5.82 2.75
N THR A 270 -2.30 -4.75 3.24
CA THR A 270 -2.55 -4.22 4.58
C THR A 270 -3.96 -3.62 4.67
N THR A 271 -4.40 -2.90 3.63
CA THR A 271 -5.79 -2.40 3.57
C THR A 271 -6.80 -3.55 3.64
N LEU A 272 -6.55 -4.65 2.92
CA LEU A 272 -7.39 -5.84 2.96
C LEU A 272 -7.43 -6.49 4.37
N GLU A 273 -6.30 -6.59 5.06
CA GLU A 273 -6.26 -7.11 6.44
C GLU A 273 -7.12 -6.28 7.40
N ILE A 274 -7.03 -4.95 7.32
CA ILE A 274 -7.82 -4.06 8.18
C ILE A 274 -9.31 -4.15 7.79
N MET A 275 -9.62 -4.13 6.49
CA MET A 275 -10.99 -4.31 6.00
C MET A 275 -11.61 -5.61 6.53
N HIS A 276 -10.91 -6.74 6.41
CA HIS A 276 -11.38 -8.02 6.93
C HIS A 276 -11.56 -8.02 8.46
N ALA A 277 -10.66 -7.37 9.20
CA ALA A 277 -10.79 -7.23 10.65
C ALA A 277 -12.02 -6.40 11.04
N GLU A 278 -12.31 -5.31 10.32
CA GLU A 278 -13.49 -4.49 10.55
C GLU A 278 -14.79 -5.20 10.14
N VAL A 279 -14.81 -5.89 8.98
CA VAL A 279 -15.94 -6.73 8.55
C VAL A 279 -16.26 -7.77 9.62
N ARG A 280 -15.23 -8.43 10.18
CA ARG A 280 -15.41 -9.38 11.29
C ARG A 280 -16.02 -8.71 12.51
N ALA A 281 -15.51 -7.56 12.93
CA ALA A 281 -16.06 -6.82 14.07
C ALA A 281 -17.53 -6.43 13.84
N VAL A 282 -17.90 -6.01 12.63
CA VAL A 282 -19.30 -5.71 12.27
C VAL A 282 -20.17 -6.96 12.36
N LEU A 283 -19.73 -8.09 11.81
CA LEU A 283 -20.45 -9.36 11.87
C LEU A 283 -20.63 -9.88 13.30
N GLU A 284 -19.68 -9.57 14.20
CA GLU A 284 -19.74 -9.89 15.63
C GLU A 284 -20.56 -8.88 16.45
N GLY A 285 -21.15 -7.85 15.84
CA GLY A 285 -21.88 -6.78 16.53
C GLY A 285 -20.98 -5.79 17.29
N ARG A 286 -19.66 -5.88 17.10
CA ARG A 286 -18.63 -5.04 17.74
C ARG A 286 -18.19 -3.85 16.87
N GLY A 287 -18.96 -3.51 15.84
CA GLY A 287 -18.67 -2.35 14.96
C GLY A 287 -18.55 -1.02 15.73
N HIS A 288 -19.24 -0.88 16.86
CA HIS A 288 -19.18 0.29 17.73
C HIS A 288 -17.83 0.45 18.47
N GLU A 289 -17.03 -0.62 18.57
CA GLU A 289 -15.68 -0.59 19.16
C GLU A 289 -14.62 -0.03 18.17
N LEU A 290 -14.99 0.07 16.89
CA LEU A 290 -14.07 0.53 15.84
C LEU A 290 -13.79 2.03 15.99
N ALA A 291 -12.50 2.36 16.14
CA ALA A 291 -12.03 3.75 16.20
C ALA A 291 -12.25 4.49 14.88
N ALA A 292 -12.62 5.77 14.94
CA ALA A 292 -12.94 6.57 13.76
C ALA A 292 -11.89 6.45 12.64
N PRO A 293 -12.34 6.23 11.38
CA PRO A 293 -11.45 6.01 10.25
C PRO A 293 -10.59 7.24 10.00
N GLN A 294 -9.34 7.02 9.60
CA GLN A 294 -8.44 8.12 9.22
C GLN A 294 -8.59 8.41 7.73
N PRO A 295 -8.88 9.67 7.33
CA PRO A 295 -8.98 10.04 5.93
C PRO A 295 -7.66 9.86 5.17
N PHE A 296 -7.72 9.21 4.00
CA PHE A 296 -6.55 8.99 3.15
C PHE A 296 -5.91 10.30 2.67
N ARG A 297 -6.68 11.40 2.55
CA ARG A 297 -6.18 12.74 2.23
C ARG A 297 -5.04 13.19 3.14
N ASN A 298 -4.97 12.70 4.38
CA ASN A 298 -3.90 13.04 5.32
C ASN A 298 -2.55 12.49 4.83
N LEU A 299 -2.54 11.30 4.24
CA LEU A 299 -1.35 10.72 3.61
C LEU A 299 -0.94 11.53 2.38
N VAL A 300 -1.92 11.88 1.54
CA VAL A 300 -1.68 12.67 0.33
C VAL A 300 -1.09 14.04 0.67
N ALA A 301 -1.66 14.73 1.65
CA ALA A 301 -1.15 16.02 2.13
C ALA A 301 0.30 15.90 2.61
N GLN A 302 0.66 14.83 3.32
CA GLN A 302 2.04 14.59 3.75
C GLN A 302 2.98 14.29 2.59
N ALA A 303 2.55 13.47 1.64
CA ALA A 303 3.35 13.12 0.47
C ALA A 303 3.59 14.33 -0.43
N ARG A 304 2.61 15.22 -0.57
CA ARG A 304 2.67 16.40 -1.45
C ARG A 304 3.27 17.64 -0.79
N LEU A 305 2.97 17.90 0.48
CA LEU A 305 3.41 19.12 1.20
C LEU A 305 4.62 18.88 2.10
N GLY A 306 4.89 17.63 2.49
CA GLY A 306 5.93 17.27 3.45
C GLY A 306 7.26 16.86 2.85
N MET A 307 7.37 16.76 1.53
CA MET A 307 8.54 16.25 0.83
C MET A 307 9.11 17.32 -0.11
N ASP A 308 10.40 17.62 0.01
CA ASP A 308 11.10 18.42 -0.98
C ASP A 308 11.40 17.53 -2.20
N ALA A 309 10.54 17.63 -3.22
CA ALA A 309 10.67 16.88 -4.46
C ALA A 309 12.03 17.11 -5.13
N LYS A 310 12.60 18.32 -5.04
CA LYS A 310 13.92 18.63 -5.63
C LYS A 310 15.04 17.93 -4.88
N ALA A 311 14.97 17.85 -3.56
CA ALA A 311 15.95 17.11 -2.77
C ALA A 311 15.92 15.60 -3.08
N HIS A 312 14.74 15.01 -3.23
CA HIS A 312 14.62 13.60 -3.62
C HIS A 312 15.11 13.35 -5.05
N GLU A 313 14.77 14.22 -6.00
CA GLU A 313 15.28 14.13 -7.37
C GLU A 313 16.81 14.20 -7.39
N ALA A 314 17.40 15.17 -6.69
CA ALA A 314 18.85 15.31 -6.59
C ALA A 314 19.50 14.06 -5.98
N PHE A 315 18.91 13.51 -4.91
CA PHE A 315 19.37 12.27 -4.28
C PHE A 315 19.36 11.09 -5.25
N PHE A 316 18.24 10.83 -5.95
CA PHE A 316 18.13 9.70 -6.87
C PHE A 316 18.97 9.89 -8.12
N ARG A 317 19.06 11.13 -8.64
CA ARG A 317 19.95 11.48 -9.75
C ARG A 317 21.40 11.14 -9.40
N SER A 318 21.87 11.50 -8.21
CA SER A 318 23.21 11.14 -7.75
C SER A 318 23.36 9.64 -7.53
N MET A 319 22.38 8.98 -6.90
CA MET A 319 22.42 7.55 -6.59
C MET A 319 22.47 6.67 -7.85
N LEU A 320 21.84 7.10 -8.94
CA LEU A 320 21.69 6.34 -10.18
C LEU A 320 22.61 6.87 -11.31
N ALA A 321 23.52 7.81 -11.01
CA ALA A 321 24.33 8.50 -12.01
C ALA A 321 25.33 7.59 -12.75
N ASP A 322 25.68 6.46 -12.14
CA ASP A 322 26.64 5.46 -12.62
C ASP A 322 25.98 4.28 -13.37
N ILE A 323 24.68 4.39 -13.67
CA ILE A 323 23.93 3.33 -14.36
C ILE A 323 23.82 3.69 -15.85
N ASP A 324 24.69 3.07 -16.64
CA ASP A 324 24.74 3.29 -18.10
C ASP A 324 24.01 2.20 -18.90
N GLU A 325 23.75 1.03 -18.29
CA GLU A 325 23.14 -0.13 -18.96
C GLU A 325 22.31 -1.00 -18.01
N PRO A 326 21.27 -1.70 -18.51
CA PRO A 326 20.45 -2.59 -17.69
C PRO A 326 21.22 -3.86 -17.31
N THR A 327 20.88 -4.41 -16.13
CA THR A 327 21.29 -5.77 -15.77
C THR A 327 20.28 -6.74 -16.37
N LEU A 328 20.73 -7.60 -17.29
CA LEU A 328 19.88 -8.53 -18.05
C LEU A 328 20.15 -9.98 -17.60
N PRO A 329 19.38 -10.54 -16.65
CA PRO A 329 19.43 -11.97 -16.33
C PRO A 329 19.25 -12.80 -17.60
N PHE A 330 20.18 -13.72 -17.86
CA PHE A 330 20.18 -14.60 -19.02
C PHE A 330 20.15 -13.86 -20.38
N GLY A 331 20.54 -12.58 -20.42
CA GLY A 331 20.49 -11.76 -21.63
C GLY A 331 19.07 -11.39 -22.09
N LEU A 332 18.06 -11.61 -21.26
CA LEU A 332 16.66 -11.31 -21.59
C LEU A 332 16.40 -9.81 -21.53
N SER A 333 16.18 -9.19 -22.70
CA SER A 333 15.95 -7.74 -22.86
C SER A 333 14.50 -7.36 -23.17
N GLN A 334 13.61 -8.34 -23.36
CA GLN A 334 12.23 -8.08 -23.74
C GLN A 334 11.42 -7.59 -22.52
N VAL A 335 11.44 -6.27 -22.30
CA VAL A 335 10.74 -5.59 -21.20
C VAL A 335 9.33 -5.12 -21.55
N HIS A 336 8.95 -5.13 -22.84
CA HIS A 336 7.64 -4.69 -23.35
C HIS A 336 6.75 -5.88 -23.72
N GLY A 337 6.48 -6.76 -22.76
CA GLY A 337 5.46 -7.81 -22.89
C GLY A 337 4.13 -7.37 -22.28
N ASP A 338 3.03 -8.00 -22.70
CA ASP A 338 1.69 -7.83 -22.11
C ASP A 338 1.48 -8.69 -20.84
N GLY A 339 2.56 -9.32 -20.34
CA GLY A 339 2.53 -10.20 -19.18
C GLY A 339 1.94 -11.59 -19.44
N SER A 340 1.45 -11.89 -20.64
CA SER A 340 0.82 -13.18 -20.97
C SER A 340 1.80 -14.37 -20.94
N GLY A 341 3.09 -14.11 -21.18
CA GLY A 341 4.16 -15.11 -21.13
C GLY A 341 4.76 -15.37 -19.75
N VAL A 342 4.19 -14.82 -18.67
CA VAL A 342 4.75 -14.98 -17.31
C VAL A 342 4.32 -16.33 -16.71
N GLY A 343 5.32 -17.18 -16.47
CA GLY A 343 5.19 -18.38 -15.64
C GLY A 343 5.57 -18.08 -14.19
N GLU A 344 4.91 -18.73 -13.25
CA GLU A 344 5.20 -18.60 -11.82
C GLU A 344 5.64 -19.94 -11.24
N ALA A 345 6.69 -19.92 -10.41
CA ALA A 345 7.19 -21.11 -9.73
C ALA A 345 7.38 -20.81 -8.24
N HIS A 346 6.83 -21.68 -7.39
CA HIS A 346 6.85 -21.52 -5.95
C HIS A 346 7.72 -22.61 -5.34
N ARG A 347 8.64 -22.24 -4.46
CA ARG A 347 9.44 -23.19 -3.68
C ARG A 347 9.47 -22.79 -2.22
N MET A 348 8.89 -23.63 -1.37
CA MET A 348 8.96 -23.45 0.07
C MET A 348 10.39 -23.68 0.56
N LEU A 349 10.93 -22.73 1.32
CA LEU A 349 12.22 -22.91 1.99
C LEU A 349 12.06 -23.88 3.17
N PRO A 350 12.95 -24.87 3.35
CA PRO A 350 12.92 -25.73 4.51
C PRO A 350 12.97 -24.92 5.81
N GLN A 351 12.18 -25.30 6.81
CA GLN A 351 12.09 -24.58 8.08
C GLN A 351 13.46 -24.37 8.74
N ALA A 352 14.30 -25.41 8.78
CA ALA A 352 15.65 -25.35 9.34
C ALA A 352 16.54 -24.29 8.63
N LEU A 353 16.37 -24.08 7.33
CA LEU A 353 17.09 -23.04 6.60
C LEU A 353 16.59 -21.64 6.98
N ASN A 354 15.26 -21.45 7.06
CA ASN A 354 14.66 -20.19 7.49
C ASN A 354 15.11 -19.80 8.91
N GLU A 355 15.14 -20.75 9.85
CA GLU A 355 15.62 -20.52 11.22
C GLU A 355 17.09 -20.11 11.24
N ARG A 356 17.94 -20.80 10.48
CA ARG A 356 19.37 -20.45 10.34
C ARG A 356 19.56 -19.05 9.76
N LEU A 357 18.81 -18.68 8.72
CA LEU A 357 18.87 -17.34 8.12
C LEU A 357 18.48 -16.26 9.14
N ARG A 358 17.42 -16.49 9.93
CA ARG A 358 17.00 -15.58 11.00
C ARG A 358 18.06 -15.43 12.09
N GLN A 359 18.69 -16.53 12.49
CA GLN A 359 19.80 -16.51 13.45
C GLN A 359 21.00 -15.72 12.90
N GLN A 360 21.35 -15.88 11.63
CA GLN A 360 22.43 -15.11 11.00
C GLN A 360 22.10 -13.63 10.89
N ALA A 361 20.87 -13.28 10.50
CA ALA A 361 20.40 -11.89 10.44
C ALA A 361 20.57 -11.20 11.81
N ARG A 362 20.12 -11.87 12.88
CA ARG A 362 20.31 -11.40 14.27
C ARG A 362 21.78 -11.25 14.64
N ARG A 363 22.62 -12.25 14.36
CA ARG A 363 24.07 -12.20 14.67
C ARG A 363 24.80 -11.07 13.95
N LEU A 364 24.34 -10.71 12.75
CA LEU A 364 24.91 -9.65 11.93
C LEU A 364 24.27 -8.27 12.17
N GLY A 365 23.25 -8.18 13.03
CA GLY A 365 22.52 -6.93 13.29
C GLY A 365 21.76 -6.38 12.07
N VAL A 366 21.34 -7.26 11.14
CA VAL A 366 20.61 -6.88 9.92
C VAL A 366 19.24 -7.54 9.84
N SER A 367 18.37 -7.03 8.96
CA SER A 367 17.08 -7.68 8.71
C SER A 367 17.23 -8.94 7.85
N LEU A 368 16.32 -9.91 8.02
CA LEU A 368 16.25 -11.06 7.11
C LEU A 368 16.08 -10.63 5.64
N ALA A 369 15.32 -9.55 5.40
CA ALA A 369 15.15 -9.00 4.05
C ALA A 369 16.48 -8.55 3.43
N SER A 370 17.41 -8.01 4.22
CA SER A 370 18.75 -7.64 3.74
C SER A 370 19.54 -8.85 3.25
N LEU A 371 19.45 -9.98 3.96
CA LEU A 371 20.07 -11.24 3.52
C LEU A 371 19.41 -11.79 2.25
N CYS A 372 18.08 -11.72 2.15
CA CYS A 372 17.35 -12.13 0.95
C CYS A 372 17.71 -11.25 -0.26
N HIS A 373 17.82 -9.93 -0.09
CA HIS A 373 18.25 -9.02 -1.15
C HIS A 373 19.68 -9.30 -1.59
N LEU A 374 20.60 -9.58 -0.65
CA LEU A 374 21.96 -9.99 -1.01
C LEU A 374 21.97 -11.29 -1.81
N ALA A 375 21.21 -12.30 -1.37
CA ALA A 375 21.09 -13.57 -2.10
C ALA A 375 20.51 -13.35 -3.51
N TRP A 376 19.48 -12.52 -3.64
CA TRP A 376 18.88 -12.20 -4.93
C TRP A 376 19.84 -11.42 -5.85
N ALA A 377 20.57 -10.44 -5.30
CA ALA A 377 21.59 -9.71 -6.04
C ALA A 377 22.67 -10.65 -6.58
N GLN A 378 23.06 -11.69 -5.83
CA GLN A 378 23.98 -12.72 -6.32
C GLN A 378 23.39 -13.54 -7.46
N VAL A 379 22.13 -13.96 -7.37
CA VAL A 379 21.43 -14.68 -8.45
C VAL A 379 21.42 -13.85 -9.72
N VAL A 380 20.98 -12.59 -9.62
CA VAL A 380 20.93 -11.66 -10.75
C VAL A 380 22.33 -11.46 -11.33
N ALA A 381 23.35 -11.20 -10.50
CA ALA A 381 24.72 -11.00 -10.96
C ALA A 381 25.25 -12.20 -11.76
N LEU A 382 25.15 -13.40 -11.19
CA LEU A 382 25.63 -14.63 -11.82
C LEU A 382 24.87 -14.93 -13.12
N SER A 383 23.54 -14.74 -13.12
CA SER A 383 22.71 -14.94 -14.32
C SER A 383 22.98 -13.92 -15.42
N SER A 384 23.54 -12.76 -15.10
CA SER A 384 23.90 -11.70 -16.05
C SER A 384 25.37 -11.67 -16.43
N GLY A 385 26.18 -12.63 -15.96
CA GLY A 385 27.64 -12.63 -16.18
C GLY A 385 28.38 -11.48 -15.48
N ARG A 386 27.77 -10.84 -14.48
CA ARG A 386 28.34 -9.71 -13.72
C ARG A 386 28.86 -10.18 -12.36
N ARG A 387 29.77 -9.41 -11.75
CA ARG A 387 30.16 -9.60 -10.34
C ARG A 387 29.10 -8.98 -9.42
N ALA A 388 28.83 -9.60 -8.27
CA ALA A 388 27.74 -9.24 -7.34
C ALA A 388 27.78 -7.77 -6.85
N GLY A 389 28.94 -7.12 -6.83
CA GLY A 389 29.10 -5.74 -6.35
C GLY A 389 28.53 -4.64 -7.27
N GLY A 390 28.06 -4.96 -8.48
CA GLY A 390 27.55 -3.98 -9.45
C GLY A 390 26.06 -4.14 -9.80
N VAL A 391 25.30 -4.96 -9.07
CA VAL A 391 23.89 -5.21 -9.38
C VAL A 391 22.98 -4.34 -8.53
N ARG A 392 22.06 -3.64 -9.19
CA ARG A 392 20.97 -2.90 -8.55
C ARG A 392 19.65 -3.55 -8.96
N HIS A 393 18.80 -3.86 -7.99
CA HIS A 393 17.47 -4.43 -8.23
C HIS A 393 16.41 -3.66 -7.41
N GLY A 394 15.18 -3.62 -7.91
CA GLY A 394 14.05 -3.01 -7.21
C GLY A 394 13.63 -3.81 -5.96
N ALA A 395 13.03 -3.12 -4.99
CA ALA A 395 12.40 -3.74 -3.82
C ALA A 395 11.18 -2.91 -3.41
N VAL A 396 10.09 -3.60 -3.09
CA VAL A 396 8.84 -2.98 -2.62
C VAL A 396 8.95 -2.73 -1.12
N ARG A 397 8.66 -1.50 -0.67
CA ARG A 397 8.69 -1.16 0.77
C ARG A 397 7.30 -0.76 1.26
N PRO A 398 6.81 -1.31 2.39
CA PRO A 398 5.63 -0.78 3.05
C PRO A 398 5.89 0.67 3.50
N HIS A 399 4.93 1.56 3.26
CA HIS A 399 4.97 2.91 3.79
C HIS A 399 3.77 3.13 4.73
N ALA A 400 4.01 3.20 6.04
CA ALA A 400 2.95 3.56 6.99
C ALA A 400 2.73 5.07 7.06
N CYS A 401 1.45 5.43 6.92
CA CYS A 401 0.91 6.77 7.11
C CYS A 401 1.04 7.25 8.56
N ARG A 402 1.24 8.57 8.76
CA ARG A 402 1.04 9.26 10.05
C ARG A 402 -0.45 9.43 10.30
N CYS A 403 -0.90 9.17 11.53
CA CYS A 403 -1.66 10.15 12.32
C CYS A 403 -1.77 9.70 13.78
N ARG A 404 -1.94 10.67 14.68
CA ARG A 404 -1.69 10.61 16.14
C ARG A 404 -2.39 9.52 16.96
N ARG A 405 -3.12 8.54 16.39
CA ARG A 405 -3.90 7.58 17.20
C ARG A 405 -3.92 6.09 16.82
N ARG A 406 -3.65 5.60 15.60
CA ARG A 406 -3.64 4.15 15.22
C ARG A 406 -3.58 3.96 13.67
N PRO A 407 -3.38 2.73 13.13
CA PRO A 407 -3.07 2.53 11.71
C PRO A 407 -4.10 3.17 10.78
N CYS A 408 -3.62 3.90 9.78
CA CYS A 408 -4.44 4.44 8.72
C CYS A 408 -4.84 3.34 7.74
N HIS A 409 -6.07 3.44 7.24
CA HIS A 409 -6.47 2.78 6.00
C HIS A 409 -5.68 3.39 4.85
N GLY A 410 -4.99 2.55 4.09
CA GLY A 410 -4.04 2.97 3.06
C GLY A 410 -2.59 3.04 3.56
N LEU A 411 -2.06 1.92 4.07
CA LEU A 411 -0.68 1.63 3.70
C LEU A 411 -0.66 1.51 2.18
N VAL A 412 0.27 2.20 1.54
CA VAL A 412 0.48 2.04 0.10
C VAL A 412 1.96 1.80 -0.09
N HIS A 413 2.29 0.61 -0.56
CA HIS A 413 3.67 0.19 -0.83
C HIS A 413 4.34 1.03 -1.92
N GLN A 414 5.26 1.94 -1.58
CA GLN A 414 6.03 2.67 -2.59
C GLN A 414 6.92 1.71 -3.40
N HIS A 415 6.77 1.77 -4.73
CA HIS A 415 7.76 1.26 -5.68
C HIS A 415 8.83 2.33 -5.91
N LEU A 416 10.09 1.94 -5.77
CA LEU A 416 11.23 2.72 -6.26
C LEU A 416 11.49 2.28 -7.70
N ALA A 417 10.75 2.86 -8.65
CA ALA A 417 11.09 2.81 -10.07
C ALA A 417 10.60 4.10 -10.72
N HIS A 418 11.54 4.92 -11.21
CA HIS A 418 11.23 6.14 -11.96
C HIS A 418 11.03 5.76 -13.43
N PRO A 419 10.04 6.31 -14.15
CA PRO A 419 9.95 6.14 -15.60
C PRO A 419 11.13 6.84 -16.28
N ALA A 420 11.84 6.11 -17.16
CA ALA A 420 12.80 6.68 -18.07
C ALA A 420 12.09 7.69 -18.99
N ARG A 421 12.64 8.90 -19.13
CA ARG A 421 12.17 9.86 -20.14
C ARG A 421 12.46 9.31 -21.54
N PRO A 422 11.57 9.50 -22.53
CA PRO A 422 11.91 9.25 -23.92
C PRO A 422 13.05 10.18 -24.34
N GLY A 423 14.06 9.60 -24.98
CA GLY A 423 15.19 10.31 -25.54
C GLY A 423 14.72 11.34 -26.56
N ARG A 424 15.35 12.51 -26.53
CA ARG A 424 15.28 13.47 -27.63
C ARG A 424 16.06 12.86 -28.79
N ASP A 425 15.38 12.60 -29.89
CA ASP A 425 16.03 12.34 -31.16
C ASP A 425 16.93 13.52 -31.52
N TRP A 426 18.22 13.21 -31.70
CA TRP A 426 19.15 14.03 -32.46
C TRP A 426 19.21 13.45 -33.86
N SER A 427 18.39 13.99 -34.76
CA SER A 427 18.70 14.30 -36.17
C SER A 427 17.44 14.75 -36.88
#